data_AF-A0A507SHJ0-F1
#
_entry.id   AF-A0A507SHJ0-F1
#
_cell.length_a   1.000
_cell.length_b   1.000
_cell.length_c   1.000
_cell.angle_alpha   90.00
_cell.angle_beta   90.00
_cell.angle_gamma   90.00
#
_symmetry.space_group_name_H-M   'P 1'
#
loop_
_entity.id
_entity.type
_entity.pdbx_description
1 polymer ?
#
loop_
_entity_poly.entity_id
_entity_poly.type
_entity_poly.pdbx_seq_one_letter_code
_entity_poly.pdbx_strand_id
1 'polypeptide(L)'
;AEVDYIIVEATGVANPIDILVACQDPLLVDAFSSIETIGLVDSVRFIKRHDNTAQTKALMEDQVRASQTILVNKVDLIEDDAQLQMVIEDIKALSPKSRIVLTQYGETLKTIEKGANAQNVDVTGFHSHTHAHYTSLQY
;
A
#
# COMPACT_ATOMS: atom_id res chain seq x y z
N ALA A 1 26.96 15.43 -0.08
CA ALA A 1 25.55 15.52 0.36
C ALA A 1 25.26 14.24 1.12
N GLU A 2 24.71 14.36 2.32
CA GLU A 2 24.20 13.24 3.10
C GLU A 2 22.83 12.84 2.54
N VAL A 3 22.46 11.56 2.62
CA VAL A 3 21.17 11.06 2.12
C VAL A 3 20.21 10.98 3.29
N ASP A 4 19.17 11.82 3.29
CA ASP A 4 18.18 11.85 4.37
C ASP A 4 17.05 10.82 4.19
N TYR A 5 16.70 10.50 2.93
CA TYR A 5 15.57 9.64 2.60
C TYR A 5 15.88 8.71 1.43
N ILE A 6 15.35 7.49 1.51
CA ILE A 6 15.38 6.50 0.44
C ILE A 6 13.93 6.15 0.09
N ILE A 7 13.63 6.17 -1.21
CA ILE A 7 12.33 5.75 -1.74
C ILE A 7 12.55 4.48 -2.55
N VAL A 8 11.82 3.43 -2.20
CA VAL A 8 11.83 2.16 -2.95
C VAL A 8 10.51 2.03 -3.69
N GLU A 9 10.57 2.03 -5.01
CA GLU A 9 9.39 1.79 -5.84
C GLU A 9 9.18 0.28 -6.04
N ALA A 10 8.15 -0.26 -5.39
CA ALA A 10 7.71 -1.64 -5.60
C ALA A 10 6.64 -1.68 -6.71
N THR A 11 7.04 -1.90 -7.96
CA THR A 11 6.09 -1.96 -9.09
C THR A 11 5.47 -3.34 -9.27
N GLY A 12 4.21 -3.36 -9.70
CA GLY A 12 3.51 -4.58 -10.15
C GLY A 12 3.16 -5.56 -9.03
N VAL A 13 3.78 -6.74 -9.07
CA VAL A 13 3.56 -7.88 -8.14
C VAL A 13 4.52 -7.89 -6.96
N ALA A 14 5.47 -6.95 -6.90
CA ALA A 14 6.39 -6.84 -5.78
C ALA A 14 5.61 -6.61 -4.48
N ASN A 15 5.85 -7.45 -3.47
CA ASN A 15 5.17 -7.38 -2.20
C ASN A 15 5.94 -6.43 -1.27
N PRO A 16 5.32 -5.32 -0.79
CA PRO A 16 5.96 -4.40 0.16
C PRO A 16 6.49 -5.10 1.43
N ILE A 17 5.86 -6.21 1.83
CA ILE A 17 6.29 -6.99 2.99
C ILE A 17 7.69 -7.58 2.79
N ASP A 18 8.03 -8.07 1.59
CA ASP A 18 9.34 -8.66 1.32
C ASP A 18 10.46 -7.61 1.44
N ILE A 19 10.15 -6.38 1.03
CA ILE A 19 11.07 -5.23 1.17
C ILE A 19 11.23 -4.86 2.64
N LEU A 20 10.14 -4.80 3.40
CA LEU A 20 10.20 -4.54 4.84
C LEU A 20 11.04 -5.57 5.58
N VAL A 21 10.90 -6.86 5.22
CA VAL A 21 11.70 -7.95 5.80
C VAL A 21 13.19 -7.78 5.47
N ALA A 22 13.53 -7.43 4.23
CA ALA A 22 14.92 -7.17 3.85
C ALA A 22 15.55 -6.02 4.65
N CYS A 23 14.75 -5.01 5.00
CA CYS A 23 15.22 -3.91 5.86
C CYS A 23 15.44 -4.30 7.33
N GLN A 24 14.96 -5.46 7.78
CA GLN A 24 15.22 -5.99 9.12
C GLN A 24 16.55 -6.78 9.22
N ASP A 25 17.32 -6.86 8.12
CA ASP A 25 18.65 -7.48 8.14
C ASP A 25 19.54 -6.78 9.20
N PRO A 26 20.25 -7.51 10.07
CA PRO A 26 21.12 -6.91 11.09
C PRO A 26 22.17 -5.94 10.56
N LEU A 27 22.56 -6.05 9.28
CA LEU A 27 23.49 -5.13 8.63
C LEU A 27 22.84 -3.82 8.20
N LEU A 28 21.50 -3.78 8.12
CA LEU A 28 20.71 -2.67 7.60
C LEU A 28 19.77 -2.04 8.63
N VAL A 29 19.38 -2.78 9.67
CA VAL A 29 18.34 -2.36 10.62
C VAL A 29 18.67 -1.04 11.32
N ASP A 30 19.95 -0.81 11.64
CA ASP A 30 20.42 0.42 12.28
C ASP A 30 20.58 1.59 11.31
N ALA A 31 20.51 1.34 9.99
CA ALA A 31 20.63 2.37 8.95
C ALA A 31 19.32 3.13 8.71
N PHE A 32 18.19 2.65 9.22
CA PHE A 32 16.86 3.23 8.98
C PHE A 32 16.15 3.55 10.30
N SER A 33 15.82 4.82 10.51
CA SER A 33 15.08 5.26 11.72
C SER A 33 13.59 4.94 11.67
N SER A 34 13.01 4.86 10.47
CA SER A 34 11.60 4.54 10.25
C SER A 34 11.37 4.08 8.81
N ILE A 35 10.45 3.14 8.62
CA ILE A 35 10.03 2.68 7.30
C ILE A 35 8.51 2.78 7.19
N GLU A 36 8.04 3.48 6.15
CA GLU A 36 6.62 3.68 5.88
C GLU A 36 6.24 3.04 4.54
N THR A 37 5.12 2.30 4.53
CA THR A 37 4.56 1.77 3.28
C THR A 37 3.47 2.69 2.75
N ILE A 38 3.64 3.14 1.51
CA ILE A 38 2.69 4.04 0.84
C ILE A 38 2.07 3.29 -0.36
N GLY A 39 0.75 3.11 -0.33
CA GLY A 39 -0.02 2.52 -1.42
C GLY A 39 -0.65 3.59 -2.30
N LEU A 40 -0.48 3.49 -3.61
CA LEU A 40 -1.13 4.37 -4.58
C LEU A 40 -2.31 3.64 -5.23
N VAL A 41 -3.53 4.06 -4.89
CA VAL A 41 -4.77 3.46 -5.40
C VAL A 41 -5.34 4.34 -6.52
N ASP A 42 -5.44 3.79 -7.73
CA ASP A 42 -6.24 4.40 -8.81
C ASP A 42 -7.73 4.22 -8.49
N SER A 43 -8.42 5.33 -8.20
CA SER A 43 -9.79 5.32 -7.71
C SER A 43 -10.77 4.69 -8.71
N VAL A 44 -10.66 5.02 -10.00
CA VAL A 44 -11.52 4.51 -11.08
C VAL A 44 -11.33 3.02 -11.27
N ARG A 45 -10.07 2.56 -11.23
CA ARG A 45 -9.76 1.12 -11.36
C ARG A 45 -10.19 0.33 -10.14
N PHE A 46 -10.07 0.91 -8.95
CA PHE A 46 -10.45 0.28 -7.69
C PHE A 46 -11.96 0.06 -7.56
N ILE A 47 -12.78 0.99 -8.08
CA ILE A 47 -14.24 0.79 -8.18
C ILE A 47 -14.55 -0.46 -9.01
N LYS A 48 -13.87 -0.63 -10.14
CA LYS A 48 -14.07 -1.75 -11.07
C LYS A 48 -13.31 -3.02 -10.67
N ARG A 49 -12.76 -3.10 -9.46
CA ARG A 49 -11.91 -4.22 -9.04
C ARG A 49 -12.62 -5.59 -9.10
N HIS A 50 -13.94 -5.59 -8.95
CA HIS A 50 -14.76 -6.80 -9.02
C HIS A 50 -14.90 -7.38 -10.43
N ASP A 51 -14.59 -6.59 -11.47
CA ASP A 51 -14.60 -7.03 -12.87
C ASP A 51 -13.29 -7.76 -13.26
N ASN A 52 -12.26 -7.68 -12.40
CA ASN A 52 -10.99 -8.34 -12.63
C ASN A 52 -11.05 -9.84 -12.25
N THR A 53 -10.01 -10.59 -12.65
CA THR A 53 -9.82 -11.95 -12.16
C THR A 53 -9.68 -11.97 -10.63
N ALA A 54 -10.09 -13.08 -9.99
CA ALA A 54 -10.00 -13.23 -8.54
C ALA A 54 -8.58 -12.98 -8.00
N GLN A 55 -7.55 -13.41 -8.75
CA GLN A 55 -6.15 -13.21 -8.41
C GLN A 55 -5.76 -11.73 -8.45
N THR A 56 -6.18 -11.00 -9.49
CA THR A 56 -5.88 -9.56 -9.63
C THR A 56 -6.58 -8.75 -8.55
N LYS A 57 -7.83 -9.08 -8.25
CA LYS A 57 -8.59 -8.46 -7.17
C LYS A 57 -7.91 -8.70 -5.81
N ALA A 58 -7.55 -9.95 -5.51
CA ALA A 58 -6.89 -10.29 -4.25
C ALA A 58 -5.57 -9.53 -4.08
N LEU A 59 -4.72 -9.50 -5.12
CA LEU A 59 -3.48 -8.75 -5.10
C LEU A 59 -3.69 -7.26 -4.82
N MET A 60 -4.67 -6.64 -5.47
CA MET A 60 -5.00 -5.23 -5.26
C MET A 60 -5.45 -4.96 -3.81
N GLU A 61 -6.29 -5.83 -3.25
CA GLU A 61 -6.73 -5.70 -1.86
C GLU A 61 -5.61 -5.94 -0.85
N ASP A 62 -4.69 -6.88 -1.11
CA ASP A 62 -3.55 -7.15 -0.25
C ASP A 62 -2.56 -5.98 -0.21
N GLN A 63 -2.34 -5.31 -1.35
CA GLN A 63 -1.54 -4.08 -1.41
C GLN A 63 -2.18 -2.95 -0.59
N VAL A 64 -3.51 -2.82 -0.62
CA VAL A 64 -4.25 -1.87 0.22
C VAL A 64 -4.06 -2.21 1.71
N ARG A 65 -4.18 -3.48 2.10
CA ARG A 65 -4.00 -3.95 3.49
C ARG A 65 -2.58 -3.71 4.02
N ALA A 66 -1.57 -3.83 3.18
CA ALA A 66 -0.17 -3.67 3.57
C ALA A 66 0.30 -2.20 3.67
N SER A 67 -0.54 -1.24 3.30
CA SER A 67 -0.16 0.18 3.18
C SER A 67 -0.52 0.97 4.44
N GLN A 68 0.48 1.61 5.08
CA GLN A 68 0.25 2.51 6.22
C GLN A 68 -0.40 3.83 5.78
N THR A 69 0.04 4.36 4.64
CA THR A 69 -0.58 5.51 3.99
C THR A 69 -1.13 5.10 2.62
N ILE A 70 -2.36 5.47 2.33
CA ILE A 70 -3.03 5.20 1.07
C ILE A 70 -3.33 6.52 0.38
N LEU A 71 -2.74 6.68 -0.79
CA LEU A 71 -3.01 7.78 -1.70
C LEU A 71 -4.10 7.33 -2.69
N VAL A 72 -5.32 7.85 -2.52
CA VAL A 72 -6.43 7.61 -3.44
C VAL A 72 -6.31 8.61 -4.57
N ASN A 73 -5.81 8.16 -5.71
CA ASN A 73 -5.43 8.97 -6.84
C ASN A 73 -6.48 8.98 -7.95
N LYS A 74 -6.39 10.01 -8.81
CA LYS A 74 -7.31 10.27 -9.92
C LYS A 74 -8.73 10.53 -9.46
N VAL A 75 -8.89 11.19 -8.32
CA VAL A 75 -10.23 11.52 -7.79
C VAL A 75 -10.98 12.52 -8.67
N ASP A 76 -10.26 13.26 -9.52
CA ASP A 76 -10.82 14.14 -10.55
C ASP A 76 -11.64 13.39 -11.62
N LEU A 77 -11.39 12.08 -11.77
CA LEU A 77 -12.13 11.24 -12.71
C LEU A 77 -13.38 10.59 -12.09
N ILE A 78 -13.65 10.85 -10.81
CA ILE A 78 -14.89 10.42 -10.15
C ILE A 78 -15.91 11.55 -10.27
N GLU A 79 -16.97 11.30 -11.03
CA GLU A 79 -18.04 12.29 -11.28
C GLU A 79 -19.06 12.39 -10.13
N ASP A 80 -19.20 11.32 -9.34
CA ASP A 80 -20.20 11.20 -8.28
C ASP A 80 -19.55 11.09 -6.90
N ASP A 81 -19.87 12.04 -6.01
CA ASP A 81 -19.40 12.05 -4.63
C ASP A 81 -19.76 10.76 -3.87
N ALA A 82 -20.88 10.13 -4.19
CA ALA A 82 -21.26 8.86 -3.57
C ALA A 82 -20.32 7.72 -3.97
N GLN A 83 -19.80 7.72 -5.21
CA GLN A 83 -18.79 6.76 -5.64
C GLN A 83 -17.46 6.98 -4.91
N LEU A 84 -17.04 8.24 -4.74
CA LEU A 84 -15.83 8.55 -4.00
C LEU A 84 -15.96 8.10 -2.54
N GLN A 85 -17.11 8.34 -1.91
CA GLN A 85 -17.38 7.88 -0.56
C GLN A 85 -17.33 6.35 -0.45
N MET A 86 -17.90 5.63 -1.42
CA MET A 86 -17.83 4.17 -1.47
C MET A 86 -16.39 3.67 -1.54
N VAL A 87 -15.54 4.28 -2.37
CA VAL A 87 -14.10 3.94 -2.45
C VAL A 87 -13.41 4.13 -1.09
N ILE A 88 -13.69 5.25 -0.42
CA ILE A 88 -13.11 5.55 0.89
C ILE A 88 -13.54 4.49 1.92
N GLU A 89 -14.82 4.13 1.97
CA GLU A 89 -15.33 3.14 2.91
C GLU A 89 -14.80 1.72 2.60
N ASP A 90 -14.70 1.34 1.33
CA ASP A 90 -14.08 0.08 0.92
C ASP A 90 -12.61 0.01 1.37
N ILE A 91 -11.85 1.09 1.19
CA ILE A 91 -10.46 1.17 1.62
C ILE A 91 -10.36 1.08 3.15
N LYS A 92 -11.23 1.77 3.89
CA LYS A 92 -11.28 1.69 5.36
C LYS A 92 -11.61 0.28 5.85
N ALA A 93 -12.51 -0.42 5.17
CA ALA A 93 -12.86 -1.79 5.50
C ALA A 93 -11.67 -2.75 5.30
N LEU A 94 -10.87 -2.51 4.26
CA LEU A 94 -9.66 -3.28 3.99
C LEU A 94 -8.52 -2.92 4.94
N SER A 95 -8.30 -1.64 5.20
CA SER A 95 -7.18 -1.14 6.01
C SER A 95 -7.62 -0.04 6.99
N PRO A 96 -8.25 -0.42 8.12
CA PRO A 96 -8.89 0.52 9.04
C PRO A 96 -7.93 1.43 9.81
N LYS A 97 -6.63 1.12 9.81
CA LYS A 97 -5.60 1.90 10.51
C LYS A 97 -4.84 2.86 9.60
N SER A 98 -5.04 2.77 8.28
CA SER A 98 -4.27 3.54 7.32
C SER A 98 -4.64 5.01 7.32
N ARG A 99 -3.64 5.86 7.08
CA ARG A 99 -3.87 7.25 6.67
C ARG A 99 -4.42 7.23 5.24
N ILE A 100 -5.46 8.01 4.96
CA ILE A 100 -6.05 8.11 3.62
C ILE A 100 -5.94 9.55 3.13
N VAL A 101 -5.34 9.74 1.96
CA VAL A 101 -5.14 11.05 1.33
C VAL A 101 -5.67 11.02 -0.09
N LEU A 102 -6.52 11.97 -0.46
CA LEU A 102 -7.01 12.13 -1.82
C LEU A 102 -5.98 12.89 -2.65
N THR A 103 -5.71 12.41 -3.86
CA THR A 103 -4.73 12.99 -4.77
C THR A 103 -5.24 13.06 -6.21
N GLN A 104 -4.74 14.02 -6.96
CA GLN A 104 -4.96 14.14 -8.40
C GLN A 104 -3.70 14.75 -9.03
N TYR A 105 -3.34 14.34 -10.25
CA TYR A 105 -2.20 14.91 -10.99
C TYR A 105 -0.88 15.03 -10.18
N GLY A 106 -0.65 14.14 -9.21
CA GLY A 106 0.54 14.17 -8.34
C GLY A 106 0.47 15.14 -7.16
N GLU A 107 -0.66 15.81 -6.96
CA GLU A 107 -0.89 16.74 -5.86
C GLU A 107 -1.82 16.14 -4.79
N THR A 108 -1.54 16.45 -3.52
CA THR A 108 -2.41 16.08 -2.40
C THR A 108 -3.50 17.12 -2.20
N LEU A 109 -4.76 16.68 -2.14
CA LEU A 109 -5.91 17.56 -1.97
C LEU A 109 -6.36 17.63 -0.51
N LYS A 110 -6.63 16.46 0.09
CA LYS A 110 -7.27 16.36 1.41
C LYS A 110 -6.85 15.06 2.10
N THR A 111 -6.46 15.16 3.37
CA THR A 111 -6.35 13.98 4.24
C THR A 111 -7.73 13.67 4.82
N ILE A 112 -8.25 12.47 4.57
CA ILE A 112 -9.56 12.00 5.02
C ILE A 112 -9.44 11.29 6.36
N GLU A 113 -8.40 10.46 6.51
CA GLU A 113 -8.08 9.75 7.75
C GLU A 113 -6.63 10.04 8.11
N LYS A 114 -6.36 10.35 9.38
CA LYS A 114 -5.00 10.68 9.85
C LYS A 114 -4.12 9.44 10.08
N GLY A 115 -4.71 8.23 10.04
CA GLY A 115 -4.06 6.98 10.41
C GLY A 115 -3.92 6.83 11.93
N ALA A 116 -3.75 5.60 12.39
CA ALA A 116 -3.27 5.36 13.77
C ALA A 116 -1.77 5.67 13.82
N ASN A 117 -1.29 6.28 14.91
CA ASN A 117 0.15 6.61 15.07
C ASN A 117 1.02 5.41 14.67
N ALA A 118 1.82 5.58 13.62
CA ALA A 118 2.75 4.57 13.11
C ALA A 118 3.81 4.30 14.18
N GLN A 119 3.56 3.30 15.02
CA GLN A 119 4.54 2.73 15.92
C GLN A 119 4.46 1.22 15.77
N ASN A 120 5.51 0.67 15.15
CA ASN A 120 5.79 -0.74 14.93
C ASN A 120 4.74 -1.49 14.10
N VAL A 121 5.03 -1.62 12.81
CA VAL A 121 4.46 -2.72 12.01
C VAL A 121 5.03 -4.01 12.60
N ASP A 122 4.20 -4.75 13.32
CA ASP A 122 4.57 -6.06 13.83
C ASP A 122 4.64 -7.06 12.67
N VAL A 123 5.84 -7.21 12.10
CA VAL A 123 6.11 -8.10 10.97
C VAL A 123 5.91 -9.58 11.36
N THR A 124 5.87 -9.90 12.66
CA THR A 124 5.79 -11.29 13.15
C THR A 124 4.49 -11.99 12.76
N GLY A 125 3.39 -11.25 12.59
CA GLY A 125 2.08 -11.78 12.21
C GLY A 125 1.96 -12.19 10.73
N PHE A 126 2.88 -11.74 9.86
CA PHE A 126 2.84 -12.04 8.42
C PHE A 126 3.57 -13.33 8.05
N HIS A 127 4.36 -13.91 8.96
CA HIS A 127 5.11 -15.14 8.69
C HIS A 127 4.25 -16.42 8.61
N SER A 128 2.96 -16.38 8.99
CA SER A 128 2.13 -17.59 9.09
C SER A 128 1.42 -17.99 7.80
N HIS A 129 1.37 -17.13 6.78
CA HIS A 129 0.68 -17.45 5.54
C HIS A 129 1.49 -17.03 4.31
N THR A 130 1.80 -18.03 3.49
CA THR A 130 2.20 -17.94 2.07
C THR A 130 3.70 -18.00 1.77
N HIS A 131 4.31 -19.17 2.03
CA HIS A 131 5.35 -19.66 1.12
C HIS A 131 4.70 -20.05 -0.22
N ALA A 132 4.40 -19.06 -1.06
CA ALA A 132 4.17 -19.35 -2.47
C ALA A 132 5.53 -19.71 -3.09
N HIS A 133 5.65 -20.96 -3.51
CA HIS A 133 6.74 -21.53 -4.30
C HIS A 133 7.37 -20.52 -5.30
N TYR A 134 8.54 -19.98 -4.96
CA TYR A 134 9.50 -19.56 -5.97
C TYR A 134 10.26 -20.81 -6.41
N THR A 135 9.70 -21.54 -7.37
CA THR A 135 10.51 -22.47 -8.17
C THR A 135 11.46 -21.60 -8.97
N SER A 136 12.76 -21.77 -8.72
CA SER A 136 13.88 -21.18 -9.44
C SER A 136 13.63 -21.16 -10.95
N LEU A 137 13.46 -19.97 -11.53
CA LEU A 137 13.77 -19.76 -12.94
C LEU A 137 15.30 -19.63 -13.02
N GLN A 138 15.95 -20.76 -13.30
CA GLN A 138 17.32 -20.77 -13.79
C GLN A 138 17.31 -20.18 -15.20
N TYR A 139 18.14 -19.17 -15.41
CA TYR A 139 18.62 -18.78 -16.73
C TYR A 139 20.12 -19.11 -16.79
#